data_AF-A0A166NAL7-F1
#
_entry.id   AF-A0A166NAL7-F1
#
_cell.length_a   1.000
_cell.length_b   1.000
_cell.length_c   1.000
_cell.angle_alpha   90.00
_cell.angle_beta   90.00
_cell.angle_gamma   90.00
#
_symmetry.space_group_name_H-M   'P 1'
#
loop_
_entity.id
_entity.type
_entity.pdbx_description
1 polymer ?
#
loop_
_entity_poly.entity_id
_entity_poly.type
_entity_poly.pdbx_seq_one_letter_code
_entity_poly.pdbx_strand_id
1 'polypeptide(L)'
;MASLNKQQKRAKRAKIKAKQINIHGRKPAALDDDLGDIGEPIPEYTLAMFSKMRDAEATSRNDMLLTLLSNLAEIISDHPELLDMENADNEAMAATHLAADMLIDYRMWADGMDRDAAQAWLTDPQFITDFGDALDSYRQSLDEGESKGESV
;
A
#
# COMPACT_ATOMS: atom_id res chain seq x y z
N MET A 1 -20.64 -3.94 -66.30
CA MET A 1 -19.83 -5.17 -66.40
C MET A 1 -18.55 -5.01 -65.56
N ALA A 2 -18.44 -5.75 -64.46
CA ALA A 2 -17.18 -6.19 -63.80
C ALA A 2 -17.55 -7.15 -62.65
N SER A 3 -16.74 -8.19 -62.49
CA SER A 3 -17.13 -9.54 -62.07
C SER A 3 -17.07 -9.81 -60.56
N LEU A 4 -17.91 -10.73 -60.09
CA LEU A 4 -17.64 -11.61 -58.95
C LEU A 4 -16.26 -12.26 -59.14
N ASN A 5 -15.39 -12.22 -58.13
CA ASN A 5 -14.25 -13.11 -58.08
C ASN A 5 -13.86 -13.46 -56.64
N LYS A 6 -14.14 -14.72 -56.30
CA LYS A 6 -13.19 -15.62 -55.65
C LYS A 6 -12.66 -15.21 -54.28
N GLN A 7 -13.27 -15.79 -53.26
CA GLN A 7 -12.63 -16.77 -52.35
C GLN A 7 -13.21 -16.64 -50.94
N GLN A 8 -14.39 -17.25 -50.80
CA GLN A 8 -14.58 -18.19 -49.71
C GLN A 8 -13.36 -19.13 -49.64
N LYS A 9 -12.39 -18.80 -48.79
CA LYS A 9 -11.38 -19.73 -48.31
C LYS A 9 -11.51 -19.84 -46.79
N ARG A 10 -12.29 -20.86 -46.42
CA ARG A 10 -12.07 -21.74 -45.27
C ARG A 10 -11.99 -21.06 -43.91
N ALA A 11 -13.14 -21.03 -43.25
CA ALA A 11 -13.25 -21.59 -41.92
C ALA A 11 -12.40 -22.87 -41.77
N LYS A 12 -11.77 -23.01 -40.59
CA LYS A 12 -10.97 -24.13 -40.04
C LYS A 12 -9.45 -23.89 -40.07
N ARG A 13 -8.88 -23.52 -38.92
CA ARG A 13 -8.09 -24.44 -38.04
C ARG A 13 -7.50 -23.69 -36.82
N ALA A 14 -7.74 -24.27 -35.64
CA ALA A 14 -7.01 -24.16 -34.37
C ALA A 14 -6.93 -22.78 -33.68
N LYS A 15 -7.66 -22.54 -32.58
CA LYS A 15 -7.27 -22.93 -31.20
C LYS A 15 -5.80 -22.63 -30.86
N ILE A 16 -5.54 -21.40 -30.42
CA ILE A 16 -4.51 -21.06 -29.42
C ILE A 16 -5.10 -19.87 -28.63
N LYS A 17 -5.93 -20.09 -27.60
CA LYS A 17 -5.52 -20.11 -26.18
C LYS A 17 -4.14 -19.49 -25.91
N ALA A 18 -4.13 -18.18 -25.73
CA ALA A 18 -3.28 -17.46 -24.78
C ALA A 18 -4.07 -16.19 -24.43
N LYS A 19 -4.91 -16.19 -23.39
CA LYS A 19 -4.51 -15.77 -22.03
C LYS A 19 -3.41 -14.70 -22.06
N GLN A 20 -3.65 -13.60 -22.78
CA GLN A 20 -3.05 -12.33 -22.38
C GLN A 20 -3.76 -11.89 -21.10
N ILE A 21 -3.21 -12.37 -20.00
CA ILE A 21 -3.22 -11.69 -18.73
C ILE A 21 -2.56 -10.34 -19.01
N ASN A 22 -3.37 -9.31 -19.28
CA ASN A 22 -2.89 -7.94 -19.31
C ASN A 22 -2.87 -7.46 -17.85
N ILE A 23 -1.84 -7.89 -17.13
CA ILE A 23 -1.34 -7.19 -15.94
C ILE A 23 -1.04 -5.77 -16.42
N HIS A 24 -1.94 -4.83 -16.15
CA HIS A 24 -1.66 -3.39 -16.22
C HIS A 24 -0.83 -2.98 -14.98
N GLY A 25 0.27 -3.68 -14.77
CA GLY A 25 1.36 -3.26 -13.92
C GLY A 25 2.34 -2.46 -14.78
N ARG A 26 2.46 -1.16 -14.45
CA ARG A 26 3.52 -0.23 -14.84
C ARG A 26 3.67 0.10 -16.33
N LYS A 27 3.43 1.38 -16.65
CA LYS A 27 4.44 2.22 -17.30
C LYS A 27 4.43 3.63 -16.69
N PRO A 28 5.61 4.28 -16.67
CA PRO A 28 5.95 5.35 -15.75
C PRO A 28 5.24 6.63 -16.17
N ALA A 29 4.62 7.31 -15.22
CA ALA A 29 4.31 8.72 -15.40
C ALA A 29 5.64 9.43 -15.68
N ALA A 30 5.69 10.13 -16.80
CA ALA A 30 6.76 11.02 -17.14
C ALA A 30 7.02 11.93 -15.94
N LEU A 31 8.27 11.94 -15.48
CA LEU A 31 8.81 13.02 -14.67
C LEU A 31 8.77 14.27 -15.56
N ASP A 32 7.62 14.94 -15.55
CA ASP A 32 7.51 16.30 -16.08
C ASP A 32 8.13 17.21 -15.02
N ASP A 33 9.19 17.87 -15.48
CA ASP A 33 10.20 18.62 -14.75
C ASP A 33 9.68 20.04 -14.49
N ASP A 34 8.55 20.19 -13.78
CA ASP A 34 7.98 21.51 -13.46
C ASP A 34 7.15 21.56 -12.17
N LEU A 35 7.74 21.12 -11.05
CA LEU A 35 7.34 21.65 -9.74
C LEU A 35 8.60 22.12 -9.03
N GLY A 36 8.83 23.43 -9.07
CA GLY A 36 9.52 24.09 -7.98
C GLY A 36 8.76 23.77 -6.69
N ASP A 37 9.43 23.11 -5.75
CA ASP A 37 8.92 22.69 -4.44
C ASP A 37 8.07 21.40 -4.42
N ILE A 38 8.49 20.32 -5.12
CA ILE A 38 8.05 18.97 -4.71
C ILE A 38 8.89 18.56 -3.50
N GLY A 39 8.22 18.28 -2.40
CA GLY A 39 8.79 17.79 -1.15
C GLY A 39 9.74 16.60 -1.34
N GLU A 40 10.55 16.38 -0.32
CA GLU A 40 11.60 15.36 -0.28
C GLU A 40 11.16 14.03 -0.92
N PRO A 41 12.03 13.39 -1.73
CA PRO A 41 11.69 12.14 -2.39
C PRO A 41 11.28 11.10 -1.34
N ILE A 42 10.11 10.47 -1.53
CA ILE A 42 9.61 9.43 -0.63
C ILE A 42 10.72 8.38 -0.44
N PRO A 43 11.13 8.10 0.81
CA PRO A 43 12.22 7.16 1.07
C PRO A 43 11.97 5.78 0.48
N GLU A 44 13.05 5.09 0.08
CA GLU A 44 12.94 3.76 -0.54
C GLU A 44 12.27 2.73 0.39
N TYR A 45 12.53 2.82 1.71
CA TYR A 45 11.87 1.98 2.71
C TYR A 45 10.35 2.20 2.74
N THR A 46 9.89 3.44 2.58
CA THR A 46 8.47 3.79 2.51
C THR A 46 7.82 3.24 1.24
N LEU A 47 8.49 3.36 0.09
CA LEU A 47 7.98 2.79 -1.17
C LEU A 47 7.92 1.25 -1.13
N ALA A 48 8.90 0.60 -0.50
CA ALA A 48 8.90 -0.84 -0.29
C ALA A 48 7.73 -1.26 0.60
N MET A 49 7.47 -0.53 1.70
CA MET A 49 6.32 -0.73 2.57
C MET A 49 5.00 -0.57 1.81
N PHE A 50 4.84 0.51 1.02
CA PHE A 50 3.63 0.76 0.22
C PHE A 50 3.36 -0.33 -0.79
N SER A 51 4.41 -0.88 -1.41
CA SER A 51 4.27 -2.00 -2.33
C SER A 51 3.72 -3.24 -1.62
N LYS A 52 4.23 -3.56 -0.42
CA LYS A 52 3.72 -4.67 0.40
C LYS A 52 2.28 -4.42 0.87
N MET A 53 1.97 -3.19 1.31
CA MET A 53 0.62 -2.80 1.73
C MET A 53 -0.40 -2.97 0.60
N ARG A 54 -0.04 -2.61 -0.64
CA ARG A 54 -0.90 -2.78 -1.82
C ARG A 54 -1.18 -4.24 -2.13
N ASP A 55 -0.18 -5.10 -2.01
CA ASP A 55 -0.35 -6.55 -2.20
C ASP A 55 -1.24 -7.14 -1.09
N ALA A 56 -1.10 -6.66 0.15
CA ALA A 56 -1.94 -7.07 1.27
C ALA A 56 -3.38 -6.54 1.17
N GLU A 57 -3.58 -5.31 0.67
CA GLU A 57 -4.90 -4.70 0.44
C GLU A 57 -5.72 -5.49 -0.57
N ALA A 58 -5.06 -6.13 -1.55
CA ALA A 58 -5.72 -7.05 -2.47
C ALA A 58 -6.33 -8.28 -1.79
N THR A 59 -5.87 -8.62 -0.59
CA THR A 59 -6.42 -9.69 0.26
C THR A 59 -7.48 -9.15 1.21
N SER A 60 -7.11 -8.16 2.03
CA SER A 60 -8.00 -7.54 3.01
C SER A 60 -7.44 -6.19 3.47
N ARG A 61 -8.35 -5.29 3.89
CA ARG A 61 -7.96 -4.05 4.56
C ARG A 61 -7.21 -4.32 5.86
N ASN A 62 -7.63 -5.33 6.63
CA ASN A 62 -6.97 -5.69 7.88
C ASN A 62 -5.53 -6.17 7.61
N ASP A 63 -5.32 -7.00 6.58
CA ASP A 63 -3.98 -7.46 6.20
C ASP A 63 -3.07 -6.29 5.76
N MET A 64 -3.63 -5.30 5.06
CA MET A 64 -2.92 -4.06 4.72
C MET A 64 -2.48 -3.28 5.98
N LEU A 65 -3.37 -3.16 6.96
CA LEU A 65 -3.09 -2.47 8.22
C LEU A 65 -2.06 -3.21 9.07
N LEU A 66 -2.16 -4.54 9.18
CA LEU A 66 -1.16 -5.37 9.86
C LEU A 66 0.20 -5.29 9.18
N THR A 67 0.22 -5.26 7.85
CA THR A 67 1.44 -5.08 7.06
C THR A 67 2.06 -3.71 7.33
N LEU A 68 1.26 -2.64 7.34
CA LEU A 68 1.72 -1.31 7.72
C LEU A 68 2.35 -1.34 9.12
N LEU A 69 1.62 -1.80 10.14
CA LEU A 69 2.08 -1.78 11.53
C LEU A 69 3.38 -2.58 11.73
N SER A 70 3.49 -3.75 11.09
CA SER A 70 4.69 -4.58 11.18
C SER A 70 5.90 -3.93 10.51
N ASN A 71 5.74 -3.41 9.28
CA ASN A 71 6.83 -2.73 8.58
C ASN A 71 7.20 -1.41 9.27
N LEU A 72 6.20 -0.69 9.80
CA LEU A 72 6.42 0.56 10.52
C LEU A 72 7.20 0.31 11.81
N ALA A 73 6.91 -0.75 12.55
CA ALA A 73 7.69 -1.12 13.74
C ALA A 73 9.16 -1.43 13.40
N GLU A 74 9.41 -2.13 12.29
CA GLU A 74 10.79 -2.35 11.78
C GLU A 74 11.46 -1.01 11.42
N ILE A 75 10.77 -0.15 10.67
CA ILE A 75 11.28 1.17 10.27
C ILE A 75 11.57 2.05 11.49
N ILE A 76 10.67 2.10 12.48
CA ILE A 76 10.85 2.86 13.72
C ILE A 76 12.04 2.31 14.51
N SER A 77 12.25 0.99 14.54
CA SER A 77 13.40 0.39 15.21
C SER A 77 14.72 0.80 14.55
N ASP A 78 14.75 0.92 13.22
CA ASP A 78 15.93 1.35 12.47
C ASP A 78 16.10 2.88 12.47
N HIS A 79 15.00 3.62 12.53
CA HIS A 79 14.90 5.07 12.42
C HIS A 79 13.98 5.65 13.52
N PRO A 80 14.40 5.61 14.80
CA PRO A 80 13.59 6.14 15.90
C PRO A 80 13.39 7.66 15.80
N GLU A 81 14.21 8.37 15.02
CA GLU A 81 14.06 9.80 14.73
C GLU A 81 12.78 10.16 13.96
N LEU A 82 12.12 9.18 13.34
CA LEU A 82 10.83 9.38 12.66
C LEU A 82 9.68 9.57 13.64
N LEU A 83 9.85 9.14 14.89
CA LEU A 83 8.86 9.35 15.93
C LEU A 83 8.97 10.78 16.46
N ASP A 84 7.96 11.57 16.15
CA ASP A 84 7.79 12.89 16.71
C ASP A 84 7.27 12.79 18.17
N MET A 85 8.22 12.65 19.09
CA MET A 85 7.98 12.64 20.53
C MET A 85 7.70 14.04 21.09
N GLU A 86 7.87 15.11 20.31
CA GLU A 86 7.53 16.49 20.75
C GLU A 86 6.01 16.68 20.75
N ASN A 87 5.32 16.06 19.79
CA ASN A 87 3.87 16.14 19.62
C ASN A 87 3.11 14.90 20.14
N ALA A 88 3.77 14.03 20.93
CA ALA A 88 3.17 12.80 21.45
C ALA A 88 3.47 12.57 22.93
N ASP A 89 2.47 12.10 23.68
CA ASP A 89 2.62 11.79 25.11
C ASP A 89 3.47 10.54 25.37
N ASN A 90 3.51 9.61 24.40
CA ASN A 90 4.29 8.38 24.47
C ASN A 90 4.61 7.85 23.06
N GLU A 91 5.51 6.87 23.00
CA GLU A 91 5.97 6.25 21.75
C GLU A 91 4.83 5.61 20.95
N ALA A 92 3.85 4.98 21.62
CA ALA A 92 2.71 4.38 20.94
C ALA A 92 1.82 5.43 20.24
N MET A 93 1.67 6.61 20.84
CA MET A 93 0.95 7.73 20.25
C MET A 93 1.74 8.33 19.07
N ALA A 94 3.06 8.51 19.22
CA ALA A 94 3.93 8.94 18.13
C ALA A 94 3.88 7.98 16.94
N ALA A 95 3.95 6.67 17.21
CA ALA A 95 3.87 5.63 16.19
C ALA A 95 2.49 5.61 15.52
N THR A 96 1.41 5.89 16.26
CA THR A 96 0.06 6.00 15.69
C THR A 96 -0.06 7.22 14.78
N HIS A 97 0.50 8.37 15.18
CA HIS A 97 0.55 9.56 14.31
C HIS A 97 1.36 9.29 13.04
N LEU A 98 2.54 8.68 13.17
CA LEU A 98 3.36 8.30 12.02
C LEU A 98 2.63 7.29 11.12
N ALA A 99 1.93 6.31 11.68
CA ALA A 99 1.11 5.36 10.90
C ALA A 99 0.01 6.09 10.11
N ALA A 100 -0.65 7.07 10.73
CA ALA A 100 -1.66 7.89 10.07
C ALA A 100 -1.06 8.72 8.93
N ASP A 101 0.09 9.37 9.14
CA ASP A 101 0.80 10.11 8.09
C ASP A 101 1.21 9.20 6.93
N MET A 102 1.75 8.02 7.24
CA MET A 102 2.12 7.02 6.23
C MET A 102 0.92 6.48 5.46
N LEU A 103 -0.25 6.38 6.08
CA LEU A 103 -1.50 5.99 5.40
C LEU A 103 -2.01 7.08 4.46
N ILE A 104 -1.85 8.35 4.83
CA ILE A 104 -2.14 9.49 3.95
C ILE A 104 -1.24 9.40 2.73
N ASP A 105 0.08 9.28 2.93
CA ASP A 105 1.06 9.17 1.86
C ASP A 105 0.80 7.95 0.97
N TYR A 106 0.45 6.81 1.57
CA TYR A 106 0.08 5.60 0.84
C TYR A 106 -1.12 5.83 -0.06
N ARG A 107 -2.17 6.47 0.46
CA ARG A 107 -3.39 6.78 -0.31
C ARG A 107 -3.12 7.75 -1.44
N MET A 108 -2.36 8.81 -1.16
CA MET A 108 -1.90 9.75 -2.18
C MET A 108 -1.08 9.04 -3.28
N TRP A 109 -0.22 8.09 -2.91
CA TRP A 109 0.61 7.32 -3.85
C TRP A 109 -0.15 6.24 -4.62
N ALA A 110 -1.02 5.47 -3.95
CA ALA A 110 -1.70 4.30 -4.50
C ALA A 110 -2.90 4.69 -5.35
N ASP A 111 -3.71 5.64 -4.87
CA ASP A 111 -4.97 6.07 -5.46
C ASP A 111 -4.84 7.42 -6.19
N GLY A 112 -3.73 8.15 -6.01
CA GLY A 112 -3.54 9.48 -6.60
C GLY A 112 -4.49 10.53 -6.01
N MET A 113 -5.01 10.28 -4.81
CA MET A 113 -5.99 11.15 -4.15
C MET A 113 -5.31 12.32 -3.43
N ASP A 114 -6.07 13.40 -3.21
CA ASP A 114 -5.59 14.55 -2.46
C ASP A 114 -5.45 14.24 -0.96
N ARG A 115 -4.56 14.97 -0.28
CA ARG A 115 -4.34 14.86 1.16
C ARG A 115 -5.63 14.98 1.97
N ASP A 116 -6.50 15.94 1.61
CA ASP A 116 -7.78 16.15 2.29
C ASP A 116 -8.70 14.93 2.20
N ALA A 117 -8.73 14.28 1.04
CA ALA A 117 -9.52 13.07 0.85
C ALA A 117 -8.94 11.89 1.65
N ALA A 118 -7.61 11.78 1.72
CA ALA A 118 -6.95 10.73 2.48
C ALA A 118 -7.14 10.93 3.99
N GLN A 119 -7.06 12.18 4.46
CA GLN A 119 -7.36 12.54 5.83
C GLN A 119 -8.83 12.27 6.18
N ALA A 120 -9.77 12.59 5.29
CA ALA A 120 -11.18 12.27 5.48
C ALA A 120 -11.41 10.76 5.64
N TRP A 121 -10.68 9.93 4.88
CA TRP A 121 -10.73 8.49 5.01
C TRP A 121 -10.24 7.99 6.38
N LEU A 122 -9.17 8.59 6.94
CA LEU A 122 -8.70 8.25 8.29
C LEU A 122 -9.70 8.65 9.39
N THR A 123 -10.51 9.68 9.15
CA THR A 123 -11.58 10.07 10.08
C THR A 123 -12.84 9.23 9.98
N ASP A 124 -12.92 8.28 9.04
CA ASP A 124 -14.07 7.39 8.90
C ASP A 124 -14.18 6.49 10.15
N PRO A 125 -15.34 6.48 10.85
CA PRO A 125 -15.55 5.61 12.01
C PRO A 125 -15.29 4.13 11.75
N GLN A 126 -15.58 3.65 10.53
CA GLN A 126 -15.28 2.28 10.12
C GLN A 126 -13.78 2.04 10.05
N PHE A 127 -13.05 2.98 9.45
CA PHE A 127 -11.60 2.89 9.38
C PHE A 127 -10.95 2.93 10.77
N ILE A 128 -11.40 3.83 11.66
CA ILE A 128 -10.89 3.93 13.03
C ILE A 128 -11.09 2.62 13.80
N THR A 129 -12.23 1.95 13.59
CA THR A 129 -12.51 0.64 14.20
C THR A 129 -11.60 -0.44 13.63
N ASP A 130 -11.52 -0.54 12.29
CA ASP A 130 -10.64 -1.50 11.60
C ASP A 130 -9.17 -1.32 12.02
N PHE A 131 -8.71 -0.07 12.15
CA PHE A 131 -7.36 0.27 12.58
C PHE A 131 -7.11 -0.09 14.05
N GLY A 132 -8.07 0.19 14.93
CA GLY A 132 -8.01 -0.22 16.33
C GLY A 132 -7.91 -1.74 16.48
N ASP A 133 -8.74 -2.49 15.75
CA ASP A 133 -8.75 -3.96 15.77
C ASP A 133 -7.44 -4.54 15.22
N ALA A 134 -6.90 -3.96 14.15
CA ALA A 134 -5.60 -4.34 13.59
C ALA A 134 -4.45 -4.06 14.57
N LEU A 135 -4.47 -2.90 15.24
CA LEU A 135 -3.46 -2.53 16.23
C LEU A 135 -3.50 -3.45 17.44
N ASP A 136 -4.69 -3.78 17.93
CA ASP A 136 -4.87 -4.71 19.05
C ASP A 136 -4.42 -6.13 18.68
N SER A 137 -4.80 -6.60 17.48
CA SER A 137 -4.34 -7.89 16.93
C SER A 137 -2.82 -7.94 16.78
N TYR A 138 -2.22 -6.84 16.28
CA TYR A 138 -0.78 -6.73 16.14
C TYR A 138 -0.07 -6.79 17.50
N ARG A 139 -0.55 -6.03 18.49
CA ARG A 139 -0.03 -6.08 19.87
C ARG A 139 -0.12 -7.47 20.47
N GLN A 140 -1.27 -8.13 20.32
CA GLN A 140 -1.44 -9.51 20.78
C GLN A 140 -0.45 -10.46 20.10
N SER A 141 -0.17 -10.28 18.81
CA SER A 141 0.81 -11.09 18.08
C SER A 141 2.25 -10.90 18.58
N LEU A 142 2.59 -9.70 19.06
CA LEU A 142 3.89 -9.42 19.70
C LEU A 142 4.01 -10.09 21.07
N ASP A 143 2.97 -9.98 21.91
CA ASP A 143 2.93 -10.61 23.24
C ASP A 143 2.98 -12.16 23.14
N GLU A 144 2.28 -12.74 22.17
CA GLU A 144 2.33 -14.19 21.89
C GLU A 144 3.68 -14.64 21.32
N GLY A 145 4.42 -13.73 20.68
CA GLY A 145 5.79 -13.93 20.21
C GLY A 145 6.81 -13.97 21.35
N GLU A 146 6.72 -13.05 22.32
CA GLU A 146 7.63 -13.02 23.49
C GLU A 146 7.45 -14.24 24.42
N SER A 147 6.23 -14.75 24.54
CA SER A 147 5.91 -15.96 25.31
C SER A 147 6.66 -17.23 24.84
N LYS A 148 7.16 -17.27 23.60
CA LYS A 148 7.97 -18.39 23.06
C LYS A 148 9.48 -18.19 23.13
N GLY A 149 9.96 -17.04 23.62
CA GLY A 149 11.41 -16.73 23.71
C GLY A 149 12.09 -17.20 24.99
N GLU A 150 11.37 -17.37 26.10
CA GLU A 150 11.94 -17.76 27.40
C GLU A 150 11.78 -19.27 27.65
N SER A 151 12.44 -20.10 26.83
CA SER A 151 12.56 -21.55 27.09
C SER A 151 13.74 -22.16 26.33
N VAL A 152 14.99 -21.74 26.58
CA VAL A 152 16.18 -22.62 26.59
C VAL A 152 17.26 -22.04 27.50
#